data_AF-A0A4Y4KHC3-F1
#
_entry.id   AF-A0A4Y4KHC3-F1
#
_cell.length_a   1.000
_cell.length_b   1.000
_cell.length_c   1.000
_cell.angle_alpha   90.00
_cell.angle_beta   90.00
_cell.angle_gamma   90.00
#
_symmetry.space_group_name_H-M   'P 1'
#
loop_
_entity.id
_entity.type
_entity.pdbx_description
1 polymer ?
#
loop_
_entity_poly.entity_id
_entity_poly.type
_entity_poly.pdbx_seq_one_letter_code
_entity_poly.pdbx_strand_id
1 'polypeptide(L)' 'MTTAAQDPRSTDELKQALVESLMTVIGAPDDEPTAETAAATLRTLDERLTAEAGSR' A
#
# COMPACT_ATOMS: atom_id res chain seq x y z
N MET A 1 -7.34 -4.38 -19.78
CA MET A 1 -8.11 -3.94 -18.59
C MET A 1 -8.02 -5.06 -17.57
N THR A 2 -6.95 -5.08 -16.77
CA THR A 2 -6.70 -6.15 -15.80
C THR A 2 -7.31 -5.72 -14.47
N THR A 3 -8.32 -6.48 -14.03
CA THR A 3 -8.93 -6.42 -12.71
C THR A 3 -7.89 -6.19 -11.61
N ALA A 4 -8.00 -5.09 -10.88
CA ALA A 4 -7.32 -4.92 -9.61
C ALA A 4 -7.82 -6.04 -8.69
N ALA A 5 -7.03 -7.09 -8.54
CA ALA A 5 -7.30 -8.15 -7.57
C ALA A 5 -7.47 -7.48 -6.21
N GLN A 6 -8.64 -7.67 -5.60
CA GLN A 6 -8.89 -7.13 -4.27
C GLN A 6 -7.88 -7.79 -3.33
N ASP A 7 -6.94 -6.99 -2.85
CA ASP A 7 -5.90 -7.47 -1.95
C ASP A 7 -6.56 -8.15 -0.74
N PRO A 8 -6.28 -9.43 -0.46
CA PRO A 8 -7.02 -10.18 0.56
C PRO A 8 -6.73 -9.71 1.99
N ARG A 9 -5.71 -8.84 2.18
CA ARG A 9 -5.32 -8.32 3.49
C ARG A 9 -6.37 -7.33 4.01
N SER A 10 -6.57 -7.33 5.32
CA SER A 10 -7.37 -6.34 6.04
C SER A 10 -6.72 -4.96 5.94
N THR A 11 -7.48 -3.88 6.17
CA THR A 11 -6.94 -2.51 6.18
C THR A 11 -5.82 -2.34 7.21
N ASP A 12 -5.90 -3.04 8.36
CA ASP A 12 -4.84 -3.01 9.39
C ASP A 12 -3.56 -3.72 8.93
N GLU A 13 -3.70 -4.88 8.29
CA GLU A 13 -2.58 -5.61 7.68
C GLU A 13 -1.89 -4.81 6.56
N LEU A 14 -2.67 -4.03 5.79
CA LEU A 14 -2.11 -3.11 4.80
C LEU A 14 -1.35 -1.94 5.44
N LYS A 15 -1.82 -1.40 6.58
CA LYS A 15 -1.11 -0.37 7.32
C LYS A 15 0.23 -0.90 7.85
N GLN A 16 0.25 -2.11 8.38
CA GLN A 16 1.49 -2.72 8.86
C GLN A 16 2.47 -2.98 7.69
N ALA A 17 1.98 -3.55 6.58
CA ALA A 17 2.78 -3.76 5.38
C ALA A 17 3.36 -2.46 4.81
N LEU A 18 2.61 -1.35 4.90
CA LEU A 18 3.10 -0.04 4.51
C LEU A 18 4.26 0.43 5.39
N VAL A 19 4.17 0.25 6.71
CA VAL A 19 5.24 0.63 7.65
C VAL A 19 6.52 -0.16 7.37
N GLU A 20 6.41 -1.48 7.17
CA GLU A 20 7.55 -2.35 6.84
C GLU A 20 8.18 -1.96 5.49
N SER A 21 7.34 -1.67 4.49
CA SER A 21 7.80 -1.19 3.19
C SER A 21 8.52 0.15 3.29
N LEU A 22 8.01 1.09 4.07
CA LEU A 22 8.65 2.40 4.31
C LEU A 22 9.99 2.25 5.03
N MET A 23 10.09 1.38 6.03
CA MET A 23 11.36 1.08 6.70
C MET A 23 12.40 0.51 5.73
N THR A 24 11.97 -0.31 4.78
CA THR A 24 12.84 -0.88 3.74
C THR A 24 13.32 0.18 2.76
N VAL A 25 12.43 1.06 2.29
CA VAL A 25 12.80 2.21 1.42
C VAL A 25 13.79 3.14 2.11
N ILE A 26 13.62 3.41 3.41
CA ILE A 26 14.56 4.24 4.18
C ILE A 26 15.94 3.57 4.26
N GLY A 27 15.99 2.24 4.36
CA GLY A 27 17.24 1.47 4.39
C GLY A 27 17.92 1.30 3.03
N ALA A 28 17.16 1.39 1.94
CA ALA A 28 17.63 1.23 0.57
C ALA A 28 16.88 2.20 -0.38
N PRO A 29 17.22 3.51 -0.35
CA PRO A 29 16.48 4.53 -1.10
C PRO A 29 16.66 4.42 -2.62
N ASP A 30 17.75 3.79 -3.08
CA ASP A 30 18.06 3.59 -4.50
C ASP A 30 17.47 2.28 -5.07
N ASP A 31 16.73 1.50 -4.27
CA ASP A 31 16.09 0.28 -4.73
C ASP A 31 14.71 0.57 -5.36
N GLU A 32 14.73 0.82 -6.67
CA GLU A 32 13.57 1.09 -7.51
C GLU A 32 12.41 0.06 -7.33
N PRO A 33 12.65 -1.27 -7.30
CA PRO A 33 11.55 -2.22 -7.12
C PRO A 33 10.91 -2.17 -5.72
N THR A 34 11.68 -1.85 -4.68
CA THR A 34 11.14 -1.58 -3.34
C THR A 34 10.27 -0.32 -3.36
N ALA A 35 10.70 0.74 -4.04
CA ALA A 35 9.93 1.97 -4.16
C ALA A 35 8.60 1.77 -4.92
N GLU A 36 8.59 0.98 -6.00
CA GLU A 36 7.36 0.63 -6.74
C GLU A 36 6.38 -0.15 -5.87
N THR A 37 6.87 -1.11 -5.08
CA THR A 37 6.05 -1.92 -4.17
C THR A 37 5.42 -1.05 -3.07
N ALA A 38 6.18 -0.11 -2.52
CA ALA A 38 5.69 0.86 -1.54
C ALA A 38 4.59 1.75 -2.13
N ALA A 39 4.81 2.26 -3.35
CA ALA A 39 3.85 3.11 -4.05
C ALA A 39 2.54 2.38 -4.36
N ALA A 40 2.59 1.11 -4.75
CA ALA A 40 1.41 0.28 -4.97
C ALA A 40 0.62 0.08 -3.67
N THR A 41 1.30 -0.25 -2.57
CA THR A 41 0.68 -0.45 -1.26
C THR A 41 0.01 0.82 -0.74
N LEU A 42 0.68 1.98 -0.90
CA LEU A 42 0.14 3.29 -0.57
C LEU A 42 -1.16 3.58 -1.34
N ARG A 43 -1.17 3.37 -2.66
CA ARG A 43 -2.35 3.63 -3.49
C ARG A 43 -3.54 2.76 -3.06
N THR A 44 -3.31 1.47 -2.82
CA THR A 44 -4.38 0.56 -2.36
C THR A 44 -4.93 0.97 -0.99
N LEU A 45 -4.07 1.44 -0.07
CA LEU A 45 -4.53 1.90 1.23
C LEU A 45 -5.33 3.22 1.12
N ASP A 46 -4.88 4.15 0.29
CA ASP A 46 -5.55 5.44 0.05
C ASP A 46 -6.95 5.25 -0.55
N GLU A 47 -7.08 4.38 -1.56
CA GLU A 47 -8.37 4.04 -2.17
C GLU A 47 -9.35 3.44 -1.15
N ARG A 48 -8.87 2.55 -0.26
CA ARG A 48 -9.69 1.94 0.79
C ARG A 48 -10.13 2.94 1.84
N LEU A 49 -9.21 3.75 2.36
CA LEU A 49 -9.51 4.76 3.37
C LEU A 49 -10.47 5.82 2.81
N THR A 50 -10.32 6.21 1.55
CA THR A 50 -11.25 7.12 0.87
C THR A 50 -12.64 6.49 0.72
N ALA A 51 -12.73 5.21 0.38
CA ALA A 51 -14.01 4.49 0.30
C ALA A 51 -14.69 4.36 1.68
N GLU A 52 -13.92 4.10 2.75
CA GLU A 52 -14.42 4.07 4.12
C GLU A 52 -14.88 5.46 4.60
N ALA A 53 -14.13 6.52 4.28
CA ALA A 53 -14.45 7.90 4.65
C ALA A 53 -15.67 8.45 3.89
N GLY A 54 -15.85 8.09 2.62
CA GLY A 54 -17.00 8.47 1.81
C GLY A 54 -18.29 7.69 2.10
N SER A 55 -18.21 6.59 2.85
CA SER A 55 -19.36 5.78 3.29
C SER A 55 -19.89 6.19 4.68
N ARG A 56 -19.37 7.28 5.25
CA ARG A 56 -19.74 7.80 6.58
C ARG A 56 -20.48 9.14 6.47
#